data_AF-A0A374EBY8-F1
#
_entry.id   AF-A0A374EBY8-F1
#
_cell.length_a   1.000
_cell.length_b   1.000
_cell.length_c   1.000
_cell.angle_alpha   90.00
_cell.angle_beta   90.00
_cell.angle_gamma   90.00
#
_symmetry.space_group_name_H-M   'P 1'
#
loop_
_entity.id
_entity.type
_entity.pdbx_description
1 polymer ?
#
loop_
_entity_poly.entity_id
_entity_poly.type
_entity_poly.pdbx_seq_one_letter_code
_entity_poly.pdbx_strand_id
1 'polypeptide(L)'
;MHWYDRGNSVDRKVFSAFMSVEEHNGELVGVVTANVHGQLTEDELEDLREYCTGQLSDGAGESLEQRPIKTPDGEIYISFWNSDKWFLQTEEEMNSDQFEDMTEEPDMGMTM
;
A
#
# COMPACT_ATOMS: atom_id res chain seq x y z
N MET A 1 8.01 10.42 -18.94
CA MET A 1 8.14 10.43 -17.47
C MET A 1 8.58 9.02 -17.12
N HIS A 2 9.85 8.84 -16.74
CA HIS A 2 10.33 7.56 -16.22
C HIS A 2 9.84 7.50 -14.77
N TRP A 3 8.91 6.60 -14.49
CA TRP A 3 8.29 6.48 -13.16
C TRP A 3 9.17 5.69 -12.20
N TYR A 4 10.02 4.80 -12.69
CA TYR A 4 11.09 4.17 -11.95
C TYR A 4 12.39 4.54 -12.69
N ASP A 5 13.43 4.95 -11.96
CA ASP A 5 14.70 5.45 -12.53
C ASP A 5 15.87 5.20 -11.57
N ARG A 6 16.05 3.94 -11.15
CA ARG A 6 17.17 3.55 -10.25
C ARG A 6 18.35 2.92 -11.00
N GLY A 7 18.22 2.71 -12.30
CA GLY A 7 19.24 2.11 -13.17
C GLY A 7 19.48 0.62 -12.93
N ASN A 8 18.58 -0.09 -12.26
CA ASN A 8 18.72 -1.51 -11.90
C ASN A 8 17.86 -2.42 -12.82
N SER A 9 17.67 -3.69 -12.47
CA SER A 9 16.90 -4.63 -13.29
C SER A 9 15.39 -4.35 -13.27
N VAL A 10 14.88 -3.67 -12.25
CA VAL A 10 13.47 -3.28 -12.12
C VAL A 10 13.07 -2.33 -13.25
N ASP A 11 13.94 -1.40 -13.65
CA ASP A 11 13.75 -0.49 -14.81
C ASP A 11 13.45 -1.22 -16.12
N ARG A 12 13.90 -2.47 -16.25
CA ARG A 12 13.72 -3.27 -17.47
C ARG A 12 12.48 -4.15 -17.41
N LYS A 13 11.99 -4.43 -16.21
CA LYS A 13 10.87 -5.36 -15.98
C LYS A 13 9.56 -4.63 -15.71
N VAL A 14 9.58 -3.51 -14.98
CA VAL A 14 8.36 -2.77 -14.62
C VAL A 14 8.08 -1.70 -15.67
N PHE A 15 7.00 -1.87 -16.43
CA PHE A 15 6.63 -0.92 -17.49
C PHE A 15 5.78 0.24 -16.97
N SER A 16 4.92 -0.03 -16.00
CA SER A 16 4.00 0.94 -15.42
C SER A 16 3.58 0.49 -14.04
N ALA A 17 3.29 1.44 -13.17
CA ALA A 17 2.45 1.19 -12.02
C ALA A 17 1.30 2.19 -11.98
N PHE A 18 0.15 1.71 -11.55
CA PHE A 18 -1.05 2.51 -11.42
C PHE A 18 -1.55 2.49 -9.98
N MET A 19 -1.95 3.65 -9.48
CA MET A 19 -2.52 3.77 -8.14
C MET A 19 -4.05 3.79 -8.22
N SER A 20 -4.69 2.95 -7.41
CA SER A 20 -6.14 2.90 -7.23
C SER A 20 -6.46 2.81 -5.74
N VAL A 21 -7.76 2.78 -5.44
CA VAL A 21 -8.28 2.44 -4.11
C VAL A 21 -9.29 1.31 -4.28
N GLU A 22 -9.26 0.36 -3.36
CA GLU A 22 -10.14 -0.82 -3.37
C GLU A 22 -10.73 -1.05 -1.97
N GLU A 23 -11.87 -1.72 -1.91
CA GLU A 23 -12.45 -2.16 -0.64
C GLU A 23 -11.86 -3.52 -0.28
N HIS A 24 -11.36 -3.63 0.94
CA HIS A 24 -10.82 -4.86 1.50
C HIS A 24 -11.30 -5.02 2.94
N ASN A 25 -12.11 -6.05 3.21
CA ASN A 25 -12.68 -6.35 4.52
C ASN A 25 -13.44 -5.18 5.18
N GLY A 26 -14.17 -4.39 4.39
CA GLY A 26 -14.93 -3.24 4.85
C GLY A 26 -14.09 -1.96 5.05
N GLU A 27 -12.79 -2.01 4.77
CA GLU A 27 -11.88 -0.86 4.82
C GLU A 27 -11.43 -0.46 3.42
N LEU A 28 -11.14 0.83 3.22
CA LEU A 28 -10.60 1.32 1.95
C LEU A 28 -9.08 1.27 1.99
N VAL A 29 -8.47 0.57 1.04
CA VAL A 29 -7.00 0.43 0.94
C VAL A 29 -6.47 1.04 -0.34
N GLY A 30 -5.25 1.58 -0.29
CA GLY A 30 -4.53 2.03 -1.48
C GLY A 30 -3.86 0.86 -2.18
N VAL A 31 -3.99 0.78 -3.51
CA VAL A 31 -3.42 -0.32 -4.31
C VAL A 31 -2.48 0.25 -5.35
N VAL A 32 -1.32 -0.40 -5.52
CA VAL A 32 -0.36 -0.12 -6.59
C VAL A 32 -0.30 -1.34 -7.51
N THR A 33 -0.88 -1.25 -8.70
CA THR A 33 -0.83 -2.31 -9.70
C THR A 33 0.34 -2.10 -10.65
N ALA A 34 1.39 -2.91 -10.53
CA ALA A 34 2.53 -2.89 -11.43
C ALA A 34 2.36 -3.87 -12.61
N ASN A 35 2.59 -3.40 -13.84
CA ASN A 35 2.67 -4.23 -15.03
C ASN A 35 4.13 -4.62 -15.28
N VAL A 36 4.42 -5.92 -15.21
CA VAL A 36 5.79 -6.45 -15.21
C VAL A 36 6.05 -7.47 -16.32
N HIS A 37 7.26 -7.49 -16.87
CA HIS A 37 7.73 -8.53 -17.78
C HIS A 37 8.25 -9.75 -17.00
N GLY A 38 7.52 -10.86 -17.08
CA GLY A 38 7.89 -12.08 -16.35
C GLY A 38 7.60 -11.94 -14.86
N GLN A 39 8.55 -12.37 -14.02
CA GLN A 39 8.44 -12.27 -12.57
C GLN A 39 9.58 -11.40 -12.02
N LEU A 40 9.25 -10.65 -10.96
CA LEU A 40 10.24 -10.02 -10.11
C LEU A 40 10.85 -11.08 -9.20
N THR A 41 12.16 -11.01 -8.98
CA THR A 41 12.79 -11.72 -7.87
C THR A 41 12.42 -11.06 -6.54
N GLU A 42 12.70 -11.71 -5.42
CA GLU A 42 12.50 -11.11 -4.08
C GLU A 42 13.20 -9.75 -3.95
N ASP A 43 14.49 -9.68 -4.34
CA ASP A 43 15.25 -8.42 -4.33
C ASP A 43 14.63 -7.33 -5.23
N GLU A 44 14.10 -7.70 -6.40
CA GLU A 44 13.48 -6.75 -7.33
C GLU A 44 12.10 -6.27 -6.85
N LEU A 45 11.36 -7.15 -6.18
CA LEU A 45 10.11 -6.80 -5.52
C LEU A 45 10.37 -5.83 -4.37
N GLU A 46 11.42 -6.06 -3.57
CA GLU A 46 11.79 -5.16 -2.48
C GLU A 46 12.27 -3.81 -3.00
N ASP A 47 13.11 -3.78 -4.03
CA ASP A 47 13.53 -2.55 -4.71
C ASP A 47 12.33 -1.75 -5.25
N LEU A 48 11.29 -2.43 -5.76
CA LEU A 48 10.05 -1.80 -6.20
C LEU A 48 9.22 -1.31 -5.01
N ARG A 49 9.12 -2.11 -3.94
CA ARG A 49 8.40 -1.77 -2.70
C ARG A 49 8.99 -0.51 -2.08
N GLU A 50 10.30 -0.47 -1.85
CA GLU A 50 11.00 0.71 -1.31
C GLU A 50 10.78 1.95 -2.18
N TYR A 51 10.79 1.78 -3.50
CA TYR A 51 10.52 2.88 -4.41
C TYR A 51 9.09 3.42 -4.24
N CYS A 52 8.08 2.54 -4.28
CA CYS A 52 6.68 2.90 -4.06
C CYS A 52 6.47 3.54 -2.69
N THR A 53 7.07 2.98 -1.65
CA THR A 53 7.10 3.54 -0.29
C THR A 53 7.60 4.97 -0.28
N GLY A 54 8.76 5.22 -0.89
CA GLY A 54 9.31 6.57 -1.00
C GLY A 54 8.36 7.50 -1.74
N GLN A 55 7.79 7.07 -2.88
CA GLN A 55 6.82 7.89 -3.62
C GLN A 55 5.57 8.22 -2.80
N LEU A 56 5.02 7.26 -2.05
CA LEU A 56 3.81 7.42 -1.24
C LEU A 56 4.07 8.25 0.03
N SER A 57 5.27 8.15 0.60
CA SER A 57 5.74 8.97 1.73
C SER A 57 6.04 10.41 1.31
N ASP A 58 6.71 10.61 0.17
CA ASP A 58 7.17 11.91 -0.31
C ASP A 58 6.08 12.73 -1.01
N GLY A 59 4.84 12.23 -1.04
CA GLY A 59 3.68 13.02 -1.44
C GLY A 59 2.99 12.63 -2.75
N ALA A 60 3.12 11.38 -3.22
CA ALA A 60 2.16 10.84 -4.17
C ALA A 60 0.76 10.83 -3.53
N GLY A 61 -0.10 11.76 -3.96
CA GLY A 61 -1.37 12.04 -3.28
C GLY A 61 -1.30 13.17 -2.24
N GLU A 62 -0.17 13.82 -2.00
CA GLU A 62 -0.06 15.01 -1.13
C GLU A 62 -0.97 16.13 -1.65
N SER A 63 -1.11 16.27 -2.97
CA SER A 63 -2.09 17.21 -3.53
C SER A 63 -3.54 16.85 -3.18
N LEU A 64 -3.85 15.60 -2.83
CA LEU A 64 -5.16 15.18 -2.29
C LEU A 64 -5.26 15.55 -0.81
N GLU A 65 -4.18 15.40 -0.04
CA GLU A 65 -4.13 15.87 1.36
C GLU A 65 -4.19 17.40 1.45
N GLN A 66 -3.70 18.12 0.45
CA GLN A 66 -3.78 19.58 0.40
C GLN A 66 -5.08 20.09 -0.26
N ARG A 67 -5.88 19.21 -0.89
CA ARG A 67 -7.12 19.58 -1.59
C ARG A 67 -8.31 18.83 -1.00
N PRO A 68 -9.08 19.47 -0.09
CA PRO A 68 -10.23 18.82 0.51
C PRO A 68 -11.29 18.45 -0.54
N ILE A 69 -11.85 17.25 -0.39
CA ILE A 69 -13.09 16.86 -1.06
C ILE A 69 -14.24 17.41 -0.22
N LYS A 70 -14.94 18.41 -0.75
CA LYS A 70 -16.05 19.06 -0.05
C LYS A 70 -17.30 18.19 -0.09
N THR A 71 -17.89 17.94 1.08
CA THR A 71 -19.17 17.27 1.27
C THR A 71 -20.14 18.22 1.99
N PRO A 72 -21.46 17.95 1.98
CA PRO A 72 -22.42 18.72 2.79
C PRO A 72 -22.12 18.72 4.29
N ASP A 73 -21.47 17.66 4.79
CA ASP A 73 -21.24 17.43 6.21
C ASP A 73 -19.80 17.75 6.66
N GLY A 74 -18.92 18.20 5.75
CA GLY A 74 -17.53 18.53 6.06
C GLY A 74 -16.57 18.38 4.88
N GLU A 75 -15.27 18.36 5.19
CA GLU A 75 -14.19 18.18 4.22
C GLU A 75 -13.50 16.85 4.47
N ILE A 76 -13.28 16.07 3.41
CA ILE A 76 -12.53 14.82 3.45
C ILE A 76 -11.12 15.10 2.90
N TYR A 77 -10.12 14.72 3.68
CA TYR A 77 -8.71 14.77 3.34
C TYR A 77 -8.21 13.34 3.18
N ILE A 78 -7.51 13.05 2.08
CA ILE A 78 -6.95 11.72 1.83
C ILE A 78 -5.45 11.81 2.06
N SER A 79 -4.97 11.19 3.13
CA SER A 79 -3.55 10.99 3.38
C SER A 79 -3.25 9.49 3.37
N PHE A 80 -2.27 9.11 2.56
CA PHE A 80 -1.80 7.72 2.47
C PHE A 80 -0.64 7.45 3.44
N TRP A 81 -0.17 8.47 4.16
CA TRP A 81 0.98 8.38 5.05
C TRP A 81 0.52 8.49 6.52
N ASN A 82 1.00 7.58 7.36
CA ASN A 82 0.80 7.62 8.81
C ASN A 82 2.11 7.20 9.50
N SER A 83 2.62 8.03 10.41
CA SER A 83 3.94 7.82 11.04
C SER A 83 4.02 6.56 11.91
N ASP A 84 2.89 6.02 12.36
CA ASP A 84 2.90 5.03 13.44
C ASP A 84 2.59 3.61 12.96
N LYS A 85 1.91 3.44 11.81
CA LYS A 85 1.44 2.14 11.30
C LYS A 85 1.21 2.14 9.78
N TRP A 86 2.24 2.37 8.99
CA TRP A 86 2.16 2.29 7.54
C TRP A 86 3.04 1.17 6.99
N PHE A 87 2.48 0.34 6.12
CA PHE A 87 3.17 -0.73 5.42
C PHE A 87 2.63 -0.86 4.00
N LEU A 88 3.50 -1.21 3.06
CA LEU A 88 3.11 -1.62 1.72
C LEU A 88 3.34 -3.12 1.63
N GLN A 89 2.30 -3.88 1.31
CA GLN A 89 2.31 -5.33 1.27
C GLN A 89 1.84 -5.85 -0.10
N THR A 90 2.28 -7.05 -0.45
CA THR A 90 1.63 -7.80 -1.53
C THR A 90 0.27 -8.31 -1.07
N GLU A 91 -0.61 -8.63 -2.01
CA GLU A 91 -1.91 -9.25 -1.69
C GLU A 91 -1.73 -10.57 -0.90
N GLU A 92 -0.70 -11.35 -1.20
CA GLU A 92 -0.39 -12.59 -0.49
C GLU A 92 0.01 -12.34 0.96
N GLU A 93 0.86 -11.34 1.22
CA GLU A 93 1.26 -10.92 2.57
C GLU A 93 0.04 -10.40 3.36
N MET A 94 -0.76 -9.53 2.75
CA MET A 94 -1.95 -8.95 3.38
C MET A 94 -3.00 -10.00 3.75
N ASN A 95 -3.12 -11.06 2.95
CA ASN A 95 -4.00 -12.18 3.24
C ASN A 95 -3.41 -13.16 4.28
N SER A 96 -2.08 -13.22 4.41
CA SER A 96 -1.40 -14.09 5.37
C SER A 96 -1.43 -13.52 6.80
N ASP A 97 -1.22 -12.21 6.96
CA ASP A 97 -1.28 -11.54 8.26
C ASP A 97 -2.66 -11.67 8.93
N GLN A 98 -3.73 -11.80 8.14
CA GLN A 98 -5.07 -12.06 8.64
C GLN A 98 -5.22 -13.45 9.29
N PHE A 99 -4.44 -14.45 8.86
CA PHE A 99 -4.46 -15.75 9.51
C PHE A 99 -3.83 -15.71 10.90
N GLU A 100 -2.84 -14.84 11.15
CA GLU A 100 -2.26 -14.70 12.48
C GLU A 100 -3.24 -14.00 13.44
N ASP A 101 -3.91 -12.93 13.01
CA ASP A 101 -4.91 -12.20 13.82
C ASP A 101 -6.15 -13.04 14.16
N MET A 102 -6.54 -13.97 13.28
CA MET A 102 -7.63 -14.93 13.55
C MET A 102 -7.26 -16.10 14.46
N THR A 103 -5.98 -16.25 14.85
CA THR A 103 -5.52 -17.33 15.74
C THR A 103 -5.30 -16.91 17.19
N GLU A 104 -5.49 -15.62 17.53
CA GLU A 104 -5.59 -15.20 18.92
C GLU A 104 -6.90 -15.76 19.52
N GLU A 105 -6.79 -16.87 20.27
CA GLU A 105 -7.92 -17.45 20.99
C GLU A 105 -8.53 -16.38 21.93
N PRO A 106 -9.86 -16.19 21.96
CA PRO A 106 -10.46 -15.27 22.90
C PRO A 106 -10.16 -15.78 24.32
N ASP A 107 -9.49 -14.95 25.12
CA ASP A 107 -9.29 -15.15 26.55
C ASP A 107 -10.65 -15.31 27.23
N MET A 108 -11.13 -16.56 27.29
CA MET A 108 -12.25 -16.94 28.14
C MET A 108 -11.76 -16.87 29.57
N GLY A 109 -11.80 -15.66 30.13
CA GLY A 109 -11.67 -15.40 31.56
C GLY A 109 -12.72 -16.20 32.32
N MET A 110 -12.39 -17.44 32.69
CA MET A 110 -13.13 -18.24 33.66
C MET A 110 -12.91 -17.62 35.04
N THR A 111 -13.85 -16.79 35.47
CA THR A 111 -14.01 -16.43 36.87
C THR A 111 -14.85 -17.49 37.56
N MET A 112 -14.24 -18.26 38.47
CA MET A 112 -14.82 -18.69 39.76
C MET A 112 -13.71 -19.02 40.75
#